data_AF-A0A7C4Z9D2-F1
#
_entry.id   AF-A0A7C4Z9D2-F1
#
_cell.length_a   1.000
_cell.length_b   1.000
_cell.length_c   1.000
_cell.angle_alpha   90.00
_cell.angle_beta   90.00
_cell.angle_gamma   90.00
#
_symmetry.space_group_name_H-M   'P 1'
#
loop_
_entity.id
_entity.type
_entity.pdbx_description
1 polymer ?
#
loop_
_entity_poly.entity_id
_entity_poly.type
_entity_poly.pdbx_seq_one_letter_code
_entity_poly.pdbx_strand_id
1 'polypeptide(L)'
;MTARCKGFFRFVTACCVLIASAGLCFAQTGSVTSDYVFRPGDVISVSIVGQPGESIPRLIIPEDGRISVFNKHIQAAGRTRAELEKELTEIASELIKNPIISVNLVET
;
A
#
# COMPACT_ATOMS: atom_id res chain seq x y z
N MET A 1 -69.92 -28.06 11.43
CA MET A 1 -68.80 -29.00 11.67
C MET A 1 -67.71 -28.68 10.66
N THR A 2 -66.53 -28.28 11.16
CA THR A 2 -65.18 -28.29 10.54
C THR A 2 -65.02 -28.11 9.02
N ALA A 3 -64.46 -26.97 8.62
CA ALA A 3 -63.48 -26.93 7.52
C ALA A 3 -62.48 -25.79 7.77
N ARG A 4 -61.24 -26.17 8.12
CA ARG A 4 -60.04 -25.33 8.03
C ARG A 4 -59.56 -25.41 6.58
N CYS A 5 -59.33 -24.28 5.90
CA CYS A 5 -58.25 -24.17 4.91
C CYS A 5 -58.00 -22.71 4.49
N LYS A 6 -56.82 -22.22 4.91
CA LYS A 6 -55.88 -21.29 4.26
C LYS A 6 -56.42 -20.18 3.33
N GLY A 7 -56.00 -18.96 3.68
CA GLY A 7 -55.51 -17.99 2.70
C GLY A 7 -56.30 -16.69 2.68
N PHE A 8 -55.73 -15.63 3.26
CA PHE A 8 -55.72 -14.28 2.67
C PHE A 8 -54.94 -13.39 3.65
N PHE A 9 -53.68 -13.07 3.36
CA PHE A 9 -53.33 -11.93 2.52
C PHE A 9 -53.66 -10.60 3.22
N ARG A 10 -52.58 -9.95 3.67
CA ARG A 10 -52.49 -8.55 4.11
C ARG A 10 -53.11 -8.29 5.47
N PHE A 11 -52.63 -7.23 6.13
CA PHE A 11 -52.93 -6.83 7.51
C PHE A 11 -52.23 -7.75 8.52
N VAL A 12 -51.23 -7.33 9.30
CA VAL A 12 -51.05 -6.04 9.96
C VAL A 12 -49.54 -5.80 10.06
N THR A 13 -48.96 -5.26 9.00
CA THR A 13 -47.65 -4.60 9.00
C THR A 13 -47.90 -3.14 9.37
N ALA A 14 -48.28 -2.89 10.62
CA ALA A 14 -48.46 -1.53 11.12
C ALA A 14 -48.41 -1.58 12.63
N CYS A 15 -47.52 -0.77 13.22
CA CYS A 15 -47.27 -0.64 14.65
C CYS A 15 -46.39 -1.73 15.29
N CYS A 16 -45.22 -1.30 15.79
CA CYS A 16 -44.41 -1.96 16.82
C CYS A 16 -43.19 -2.82 16.43
N VAL A 17 -42.59 -2.64 15.26
CA VAL A 17 -41.15 -2.97 15.04
C VAL A 17 -40.46 -1.81 14.30
N LEU A 18 -40.48 -0.64 14.91
CA LEU A 18 -39.74 0.56 14.48
C LEU A 18 -38.98 1.13 15.67
N ILE A 19 -38.21 0.28 16.35
CA ILE A 19 -37.31 0.68 17.43
C ILE A 19 -35.98 -0.03 17.20
N ALA A 20 -34.92 0.78 17.14
CA ALA A 20 -33.51 0.42 17.18
C ALA A 20 -32.83 -0.08 15.89
N SER A 21 -33.05 0.60 14.77
CA SER A 21 -31.96 0.83 13.81
C SER A 21 -31.02 1.91 14.36
N ALA A 22 -30.39 1.63 15.51
CA ALA A 22 -29.27 2.42 16.00
C ALA A 22 -28.05 2.01 15.16
N GLY A 23 -27.84 2.77 14.08
CA GLY A 23 -26.69 2.59 13.20
C GLY A 23 -25.40 2.70 14.00
N LEU A 24 -24.74 1.56 14.20
CA LEU A 24 -23.32 1.50 14.47
C LEU A 24 -22.60 1.93 13.19
N CYS A 25 -22.54 3.24 12.95
CA CYS A 25 -21.55 3.81 12.07
C CYS A 25 -20.20 3.64 12.78
N PHE A 26 -19.55 2.50 12.56
CA PHE A 26 -18.13 2.35 12.86
C PHE A 26 -17.39 3.32 11.95
N ALA A 27 -17.10 4.52 12.44
CA ALA A 27 -16.03 5.34 11.89
C ALA A 27 -14.71 4.62 12.20
N GLN A 28 -14.30 3.73 11.29
CA GLN A 28 -12.95 3.17 11.33
C GLN A 28 -12.00 4.29 10.93
N THR A 29 -11.52 5.04 11.91
CA THR A 29 -10.41 5.97 11.73
C THR A 29 -9.16 5.14 11.49
N GLY A 30 -8.99 4.67 10.25
CA GLY A 30 -7.72 4.16 9.79
C GLY A 30 -6.70 5.27 9.96
N SER A 31 -5.71 5.06 10.83
CA SER A 31 -4.55 5.93 10.92
C SER A 31 -3.90 5.95 9.54
N VAL A 32 -4.12 7.01 8.76
CA VAL A 32 -3.41 7.23 7.50
C VAL A 32 -2.00 7.65 7.89
N THR A 33 -1.17 6.68 8.24
CA THR A 33 0.27 6.87 8.22
C THR A 33 0.62 7.10 6.76
N SER A 34 0.83 8.36 6.39
CA SER A 34 1.35 8.69 5.07
C SER A 34 2.77 8.12 5.00
N ASP A 35 2.99 7.15 4.11
CA ASP A 35 4.32 6.67 3.81
C ASP A 35 5.19 7.85 3.36
N TYR A 36 6.45 7.86 3.82
CA TYR A 36 7.40 8.88 3.40
C TYR A 36 7.63 8.77 1.89
N VAL A 37 7.58 9.92 1.23
CA VAL A 37 7.83 10.06 -0.20
C VAL A 37 9.20 10.68 -0.37
N PHE A 38 10.07 10.02 -1.13
CA PHE A 38 11.41 10.50 -1.39
C PHE A 38 11.42 11.83 -2.15
N ARG A 39 12.44 12.64 -1.88
CA ARG A 39 12.60 13.99 -2.38
C ARG A 39 14.00 14.17 -2.96
N PRO A 40 14.19 15.15 -3.87
CA PRO A 40 15.53 15.59 -4.24
C PRO A 40 16.32 16.03 -3.01
N GLY A 41 17.60 15.69 -2.95
CA GLY A 41 18.48 15.93 -1.82
C GLY A 41 18.56 14.77 -0.82
N ASP A 42 17.54 13.90 -0.76
CA ASP A 42 17.56 12.76 0.15
C ASP A 42 18.73 11.82 -0.16
N VAL A 43 19.25 11.21 0.90
CA VAL A 43 20.28 10.20 0.83
C VAL A 43 19.67 8.86 1.19
N ILE A 44 19.71 7.93 0.26
CA ILE A 44 19.18 6.58 0.44
C ILE A 44 20.29 5.54 0.39
N SER A 45 20.00 4.38 0.97
CA SER A 45 20.79 3.16 0.81
C SER A 45 19.98 2.16 -0.01
N VAL A 46 20.64 1.46 -0.91
CA VAL A 46 20.03 0.42 -1.75
C VAL A 46 20.85 -0.84 -1.59
N SER A 47 20.22 -1.94 -1.21
CA SER A 47 20.91 -3.21 -0.98
C SER A 47 20.10 -4.38 -1.53
N ILE A 48 20.82 -5.45 -1.90
CA ILE A 48 20.22 -6.72 -2.29
C ILE A 48 20.28 -7.63 -1.06
N VAL A 49 19.12 -8.07 -0.57
CA VAL A 49 19.02 -8.92 0.61
C VAL A 49 19.74 -10.25 0.35
N GLY A 50 20.65 -10.63 1.26
CA GLY A 50 21.47 -11.83 1.12
C GLY A 50 22.75 -11.64 0.28
N GLN A 51 22.95 -10.46 -0.31
CA GLN A 51 24.14 -10.12 -1.10
C GLN A 51 24.76 -8.79 -0.61
N PRO A 52 25.42 -8.78 0.56
CA PRO A 52 25.96 -7.54 1.15
C PRO A 52 27.07 -6.89 0.30
N GLY A 53 27.73 -7.63 -0.59
CA GLY A 53 28.77 -7.11 -1.47
C GLY A 53 28.27 -6.21 -2.61
N GLU A 54 26.98 -6.28 -2.95
CA GLU A 54 26.36 -5.48 -4.03
C GLU A 54 25.38 -4.44 -3.47
N SER A 55 25.78 -3.81 -2.36
CA SER A 55 25.00 -2.74 -1.72
C SER A 55 25.61 -1.38 -2.01
N ILE A 56 24.76 -0.39 -2.27
CA ILE A 56 25.11 1.02 -2.39
C ILE A 56 24.67 1.71 -1.09
N PRO A 57 25.58 1.93 -0.13
CA PRO A 57 25.21 2.40 1.20
C PRO A 57 24.77 3.87 1.22
N ARG A 58 25.22 4.67 0.25
CA ARG A 58 24.94 6.09 0.17
C ARG A 58 24.72 6.51 -1.28
N LEU A 59 23.48 6.83 -1.61
CA LEU A 59 23.04 7.30 -2.93
C LEU A 59 22.19 8.55 -2.74
N ILE A 60 22.65 9.67 -3.30
CA ILE A 60 21.93 10.94 -3.23
C ILE A 60 20.91 10.98 -4.36
N ILE A 61 19.68 11.38 -4.06
CA ILE A 61 18.66 11.67 -5.07
C ILE A 61 18.95 13.08 -5.64
N PRO A 62 19.30 13.21 -6.94
CA PRO A 62 19.62 14.51 -7.52
C PRO A 62 18.38 15.40 -7.65
N GLU A 63 18.61 16.66 -8.04
CA GLU A 63 17.55 17.67 -8.28
C GLU A 63 16.50 17.26 -9.31
N ASP A 64 16.88 16.43 -10.29
CA ASP A 64 15.94 15.87 -11.28
C ASP A 64 15.09 14.72 -10.72
N GLY A 65 15.40 14.26 -9.51
CA GLY A 65 14.73 13.17 -8.82
C GLY A 65 15.07 11.77 -9.34
N ARG A 66 16.04 11.63 -10.25
CA ARG A 66 16.35 10.36 -10.92
C ARG A 66 17.65 9.77 -10.40
N ILE A 67 17.61 8.50 -10.04
CA ILE A 67 18.80 7.75 -9.61
C ILE A 67 19.26 6.80 -10.71
N SER A 68 20.57 6.56 -10.76
CA SER A 68 21.20 5.62 -11.69
C SER A 68 21.61 4.37 -10.94
N VAL A 69 20.85 3.28 -11.09
CA VAL A 69 21.11 1.99 -10.42
C VAL A 69 20.89 0.88 -11.44
N PHE A 70 21.68 -0.20 -11.37
CA PHE A 70 21.59 -1.33 -12.30
C PHE A 70 21.65 -0.93 -13.79
N ASN A 71 22.45 0.10 -14.12
CA ASN A 71 22.58 0.69 -15.45
C ASN A 71 21.27 1.23 -16.05
N LYS A 72 20.29 1.61 -15.20
CA LYS A 72 19.02 2.24 -15.60
C LYS A 72 18.82 3.54 -14.83
N HIS A 73 18.05 4.45 -15.42
CA HIS A 73 17.64 5.71 -14.79
C HIS A 73 16.20 5.60 -14.30
N ILE A 74 16.01 5.72 -12.99
CA ILE A 74 14.74 5.46 -12.31
C ILE A 74 14.29 6.71 -11.57
N GLN A 75 12.99 7.02 -11.64
CA GLN A 75 12.41 8.13 -10.88
C GLN A 75 12.28 7.71 -9.40
N ALA A 76 13.13 8.27 -8.53
CA ALA A 76 13.09 8.02 -7.09
C ALA A 76 12.27 9.08 -6.34
N ALA A 77 12.47 10.36 -6.67
CA ALA A 77 11.68 11.42 -6.06
C ALA A 77 10.20 11.27 -6.43
N GLY A 78 9.31 11.48 -5.45
CA GLY A 78 7.88 11.28 -5.62
C GLY A 78 7.43 9.82 -5.44
N ARG A 79 8.34 8.88 -5.18
CA ARG A 79 8.02 7.49 -4.84
C ARG A 79 8.12 7.27 -3.33
N THR A 80 7.27 6.38 -2.84
CA THR A 80 7.45 5.77 -1.51
C THR A 80 8.56 4.73 -1.55
N ARG A 81 9.04 4.34 -0.36
CA ARG A 81 10.00 3.24 -0.22
C ARG A 81 9.54 1.96 -0.91
N ALA A 82 8.28 1.54 -0.68
CA ALA A 82 7.74 0.31 -1.23
C ALA A 82 7.62 0.34 -2.76
N GLU A 83 7.23 1.48 -3.33
CA GLU A 83 7.16 1.64 -4.79
C GLU A 83 8.55 1.57 -5.43
N LEU A 84 9.54 2.24 -4.83
CA LEU A 84 10.90 2.23 -5.35
C LEU A 84 11.57 0.85 -5.21
N GLU A 85 11.37 0.16 -4.08
CA GLU A 85 11.81 -1.23 -3.88
C GLU A 85 11.22 -2.17 -4.93
N LYS A 86 9.92 -2.02 -5.23
CA LYS A 86 9.23 -2.83 -6.24
C LYS A 86 9.81 -2.57 -7.64
N GLU A 87 9.94 -1.31 -8.05
CA GLU A 87 10.48 -0.93 -9.36
C GLU A 87 11.93 -1.42 -9.53
N LEU A 88 12.77 -1.26 -8.50
CA LEU A 88 14.14 -1.77 -8.51
C LEU A 88 14.20 -3.30 -8.55
N THR A 89 13.29 -3.99 -7.86
CA THR A 89 13.22 -5.46 -7.87
C THR A 89 12.86 -5.98 -9.26
N GLU A 90 11.91 -5.33 -9.94
CA GLU A 90 11.54 -5.68 -11.32
C GLU A 90 12.73 -5.53 -12.27
N ILE A 91 13.46 -4.42 -12.19
CA ILE A 91 14.66 -4.17 -13.00
C ILE A 91 15.79 -5.14 -12.67
N ALA A 92 16.04 -5.38 -11.38
CA ALA A 92 17.08 -6.31 -10.95
C ALA A 92 16.77 -7.76 -11.38
N SER A 93 15.49 -8.11 -11.59
CA SER A 93 15.09 -9.45 -12.03
C SER A 93 15.55 -9.78 -13.47
N GLU A 94 15.90 -8.76 -14.26
CA GLU A 94 16.54 -8.95 -15.57
C GLU A 94 18.01 -9.40 -15.45
N LEU A 95 18.65 -9.12 -14.31
CA LEU A 95 20.08 -9.35 -14.07
C LEU A 95 20.34 -10.51 -13.12
N ILE A 96 19.48 -10.68 -12.11
CA ILE A 96 19.65 -11.62 -11.00
C ILE A 96 18.35 -12.41 -10.85
N LYS A 97 18.45 -13.70 -10.52
CA LYS A 97 17.27 -14.55 -10.31
C LYS A 97 16.64 -14.27 -8.94
N ASN A 98 15.37 -13.87 -8.92
CA ASN A 98 14.57 -13.60 -7.71
C ASN A 98 15.25 -12.64 -6.71
N PRO A 99 15.65 -11.43 -7.14
CA PRO A 99 16.28 -10.46 -6.25
C PRO A 99 15.26 -9.94 -5.24
N ILE A 100 15.74 -9.58 -4.05
CA ILE A 100 14.95 -8.87 -3.04
C ILE A 100 15.72 -7.59 -2.73
N ILE A 101 15.18 -6.44 -3.15
CA ILE A 101 15.79 -5.14 -2.94
C ILE A 101 15.23 -4.50 -1.67
N SER A 102 16.12 -3.92 -0.86
CA SER A 102 15.76 -3.06 0.26
C SER A 102 16.27 -1.65 0.00
N VAL A 103 15.40 -0.66 0.24
CA VAL A 103 15.75 0.76 0.15
C VAL A 103 15.49 1.40 1.50
N ASN A 104 16.45 2.15 2.04
CA ASN A 104 16.26 2.87 3.29
C ASN A 104 16.71 4.32 3.18
N LEU A 105 15.95 5.24 3.78
CA LEU A 105 16.37 6.63 3.96
C LEU A 105 17.49 6.71 5.00
N VAL A 106 18.57 7.38 4.66
CA VAL A 106 19.75 7.57 5.51
C VAL A 106 19.79 9.01 6.04
N GLU A 107 19.61 10.00 5.16
CA GLU A 107 19.65 11.44 5.47
C GLU A 107 18.62 12.19 4.58
N THR A 108 18.19 13.38 4.99
CA THR A 108 17.25 14.26 4.26
C THR A 108 17.83 15.67 4.16
#